data_AF-A0AAP3DMD6-F1
#
_entry.id   AF-A0AAP3DMD6-F1
#
_cell.length_a   1.000
_cell.length_b   1.000
_cell.length_c   1.000
_cell.angle_alpha   90.00
_cell.angle_beta   90.00
_cell.angle_gamma   90.00
#
_symmetry.space_group_name_H-M   'P 1'
#
loop_
_entity.id
_entity.type
_entity.pdbx_description
1 polymer ?
#
loop_
_entity_poly.entity_id
_entity_poly.type
_entity_poly.pdbx_seq_one_letter_code
_entity_poly.pdbx_strand_id
1 'polypeptide(L)'
;VLDDVSVKYDDQIVNKPISFKVEQGDRIVLDGKNGSGKSSILQLILGNPIDHTGSMNLGSGLIISYVQQDTSHLKGLLSDFIEEHEIDETLFKSILRKMDFDHIQFEKDISHYSGGQKKKLL
;
A
#
# COMPACT_ATOMS: atom_id res chain seq x y z
N VAL A 1 -15.86 8.20 -4.28
CA VAL A 1 -16.06 9.67 -4.20
C VAL A 1 -15.74 10.10 -2.79
N LEU A 2 -14.90 11.11 -2.63
CA LEU A 2 -14.66 11.79 -1.36
C LEU A 2 -15.17 13.23 -1.49
N ASP A 3 -15.83 13.74 -0.46
CA ASP A 3 -16.35 15.10 -0.41
C ASP A 3 -16.05 15.77 0.95
N ASP A 4 -15.30 16.87 0.90
CA ASP A 4 -14.82 17.67 2.04
C ASP A 4 -14.15 16.85 3.16
N VAL A 5 -13.39 15.83 2.76
CA VAL A 5 -12.78 14.88 3.68
C VAL A 5 -11.53 15.48 4.36
N SER A 6 -11.55 15.52 5.68
CA SER A 6 -10.38 15.82 6.51
C SER A 6 -10.20 14.73 7.56
N VAL A 7 -9.05 14.07 7.57
CA VAL A 7 -8.74 13.02 8.54
C VAL A 7 -8.37 13.64 9.88
N LYS A 8 -8.75 12.96 10.96
CA LYS A 8 -8.45 13.32 12.33
C LYS A 8 -7.69 12.22 13.07
N TYR A 9 -6.74 12.63 13.90
CA TYR A 9 -6.13 11.79 14.93
C TYR A 9 -6.08 12.58 16.22
N ASP A 10 -6.52 11.99 17.33
CA ASP A 10 -6.55 12.63 18.65
C ASP A 10 -7.18 14.04 18.62
N ASP A 11 -8.32 14.15 17.94
CA ASP A 11 -9.07 15.40 17.66
C ASP A 11 -8.34 16.45 16.81
N GLN A 12 -7.14 16.17 16.30
CA GLN A 12 -6.39 17.06 15.42
C GLN A 12 -6.60 16.72 13.95
N ILE A 13 -6.97 17.72 13.15
CA ILE A 13 -7.11 17.60 11.70
C ILE A 13 -5.74 17.56 11.04
N VAL A 14 -5.44 16.52 10.24
CA VAL A 14 -4.13 16.32 9.60
C VAL A 14 -4.04 16.82 8.15
N ASN A 15 -5.17 17.06 7.49
CA ASN A 15 -5.21 17.59 6.14
C ASN A 15 -6.33 18.63 5.99
N LYS A 16 -6.14 19.57 5.06
CA LYS A 16 -7.24 20.42 4.59
C LYS A 16 -8.32 19.56 3.92
N PRO A 17 -9.60 19.99 3.92
CA PRO A 17 -10.67 19.27 3.25
C PRO A 17 -10.31 18.96 1.79
N ILE A 18 -10.54 17.72 1.36
CA ILE A 18 -10.34 17.29 -0.02
C ILE A 18 -11.62 16.68 -0.59
N SER A 19 -11.94 17.04 -1.84
CA SER A 19 -13.01 16.43 -2.62
C SER A 19 -12.45 15.92 -3.95
N PHE A 20 -12.68 14.66 -4.25
CA PHE A 20 -12.32 14.06 -5.54
C PHE A 20 -13.14 12.82 -5.85
N LYS A 21 -13.21 12.48 -7.13
CA LYS A 21 -13.79 11.25 -7.63
C LYS A 21 -12.72 10.46 -8.37
N VAL A 22 -12.72 9.16 -8.16
CA VAL A 22 -11.90 8.19 -8.88
C VAL A 22 -12.84 7.23 -9.58
N GLU A 23 -12.64 7.03 -10.86
CA GLU A 23 -13.38 6.11 -11.70
C GLU A 23 -12.47 5.00 -12.23
N GLN A 24 -13.07 3.95 -12.78
CA GLN A 24 -12.33 2.84 -13.35
C GLN A 24 -11.48 3.32 -14.53
N GLY A 25 -10.19 2.99 -14.51
CA GLY A 25 -9.23 3.39 -15.54
C GLY A 25 -8.42 4.64 -15.19
N ASP A 26 -8.79 5.35 -14.13
CA ASP A 26 -8.05 6.53 -13.70
C ASP A 26 -6.65 6.18 -13.18
N ARG A 27 -5.71 7.08 -13.45
CA ARG A 27 -4.38 7.09 -12.85
C ARG A 27 -4.20 8.41 -12.14
N ILE A 28 -4.17 8.36 -10.81
CA ILE A 28 -4.18 9.55 -9.97
C ILE A 28 -2.89 9.60 -9.17
N VAL A 29 -2.32 10.80 -9.11
CA VAL A 29 -1.18 11.11 -8.23
C VAL A 29 -1.71 11.94 -7.08
N LEU A 30 -1.52 11.46 -5.86
CA LEU A 30 -1.75 12.23 -4.64
C LEU A 30 -0.42 12.88 -4.22
N ASP A 31 -0.27 14.17 -4.51
CA ASP A 31 0.95 14.92 -4.23
C ASP A 31 0.81 15.86 -3.01
N GLY A 32 1.92 16.10 -2.32
CA GLY A 32 2.00 16.99 -1.18
C GLY A 32 3.25 16.78 -0.33
N LYS A 33 3.51 17.69 0.61
CA LYS A 33 4.66 17.58 1.53
C LYS A 33 4.50 16.41 2.51
N ASN A 34 5.60 15.97 3.12
CA ASN A 34 5.52 15.01 4.24
C ASN A 34 4.66 15.60 5.37
N GLY A 35 3.81 14.76 5.97
CA GLY A 35 2.83 15.19 6.98
C GLY A 35 1.54 15.81 6.43
N SER A 36 1.35 15.92 5.10
CA SER A 36 0.12 16.48 4.52
C SER A 36 -1.12 15.57 4.56
N GLY A 37 -1.06 14.44 5.30
CA GLY A 37 -2.18 13.49 5.42
C GLY A 37 -2.36 12.47 4.28
N LYS A 38 -1.43 12.38 3.32
CA LYS A 38 -1.56 11.44 2.17
C LYS A 38 -1.76 9.99 2.60
N SER A 39 -0.87 9.48 3.45
CA SER A 39 -0.99 8.11 3.95
C SER A 39 -2.28 7.92 4.74
N SER A 40 -2.70 8.92 5.51
CA SER A 40 -3.96 8.89 6.26
C SER A 40 -5.19 8.79 5.35
N ILE A 41 -5.21 9.53 4.22
CA ILE A 41 -6.25 9.40 3.20
C ILE A 41 -6.26 8.01 2.58
N LEU A 42 -5.08 7.45 2.26
CA LEU A 42 -5.00 6.07 1.76
C LEU A 42 -5.52 5.07 2.80
N GLN A 43 -5.15 5.21 4.08
CA GLN A 43 -5.67 4.33 5.14
C GLN A 43 -7.19 4.45 5.30
N LEU A 44 -7.74 5.65 5.17
CA LEU A 44 -9.19 5.86 5.17
C LEU A 44 -9.86 5.14 3.98
N ILE A 45 -9.32 5.28 2.78
CA ILE A 45 -9.82 4.59 1.56
C ILE A 45 -9.75 3.07 1.70
N LEU A 46 -8.77 2.54 2.43
CA LEU A 46 -8.66 1.11 2.73
C LEU A 46 -9.71 0.61 3.73
N GLY A 47 -10.54 1.50 4.28
CA GLY A 47 -11.60 1.17 5.22
C GLY A 47 -11.15 1.07 6.67
N ASN A 48 -9.94 1.54 7.00
CA ASN A 48 -9.51 1.57 8.40
C ASN A 48 -10.36 2.55 9.21
N PRO A 49 -10.70 2.21 10.47
CA PRO A 49 -11.56 3.04 11.31
C PRO A 49 -10.81 4.27 11.78
N ILE A 50 -10.84 5.33 10.96
CA ILE A 50 -10.20 6.61 11.23
C ILE A 50 -11.26 7.71 11.20
N ASP A 51 -11.27 8.53 12.24
CA ASP A 51 -12.17 9.68 12.33
C ASP A 51 -11.89 10.67 11.21
N HIS A 52 -12.96 11.18 10.61
CA HIS A 52 -12.86 12.15 9.53
C HIS A 52 -14.10 13.05 9.46
N THR A 53 -13.93 14.22 8.84
CA THR A 53 -15.04 15.06 8.40
C THR A 53 -15.47 14.69 6.99
N GLY A 54 -16.58 15.27 6.53
CA GLY A 54 -17.05 15.11 5.16
C GLY A 54 -17.67 13.73 4.95
N SER A 55 -17.70 13.28 3.69
CA SER A 55 -18.24 11.98 3.33
C SER A 55 -17.33 11.21 2.38
N MET A 56 -17.33 9.89 2.53
CA MET A 56 -16.63 8.98 1.64
C MET A 56 -17.58 7.88 1.19
N ASN A 57 -17.68 7.72 -0.13
CA ASN A 57 -18.47 6.68 -0.78
C ASN A 57 -17.55 5.81 -1.63
N LEU A 58 -17.34 4.58 -1.20
CA LEU A 58 -16.62 3.54 -1.93
C LEU A 58 -17.61 2.70 -2.74
N GLY A 59 -17.18 2.22 -3.91
CA GLY A 59 -17.98 1.30 -4.71
C GLY A 59 -18.25 -0.01 -3.97
N SER A 60 -19.44 -0.57 -4.16
CA SER A 60 -19.80 -1.87 -3.56
C SER A 60 -18.94 -3.00 -4.14
N GLY A 61 -18.39 -3.84 -3.28
CA GLY A 61 -17.61 -5.02 -3.69
C GLY A 61 -16.23 -4.71 -4.27
N LEU A 62 -15.67 -3.52 -4.01
CA LEU A 62 -14.29 -3.21 -4.39
C LEU A 62 -13.31 -4.12 -3.65
N ILE A 63 -12.42 -4.75 -4.41
CA ILE A 63 -11.21 -5.40 -3.89
C ILE A 63 -10.09 -4.38 -4.06
N ILE A 64 -9.51 -3.93 -2.95
CA ILE A 64 -8.45 -2.91 -2.94
C ILE A 64 -7.12 -3.57 -2.61
N SER A 65 -6.16 -3.50 -3.53
CA SER A 65 -4.77 -3.88 -3.27
C SER A 65 -3.97 -2.66 -2.80
N TYR A 66 -3.10 -2.86 -1.80
CA TYR A 66 -2.31 -1.79 -1.19
C TYR A 66 -0.87 -2.20 -0.95
N VAL A 67 0.06 -1.42 -1.51
CA VAL A 67 1.50 -1.59 -1.26
C VAL A 67 1.92 -0.63 -0.15
N GLN A 68 2.33 -1.18 0.98
CA GLN A 68 2.73 -0.40 2.15
C GLN A 68 4.01 0.41 1.90
N GLN A 69 4.12 1.57 2.54
CA GLN A 69 5.34 2.37 2.49
C GLN A 69 6.45 1.76 3.36
N ASP A 70 6.09 1.26 4.54
CA ASP A 70 7.03 0.59 5.43
C ASP A 70 7.22 -0.87 5.02
N THR A 71 8.47 -1.29 4.95
CA THR A 71 8.91 -2.63 4.56
C THR A 71 9.87 -3.22 5.61
N SER A 72 9.95 -2.60 6.79
CA SER A 72 10.82 -3.01 7.89
C SER A 72 10.49 -4.41 8.41
N HIS A 73 9.22 -4.82 8.33
CA HIS A 73 8.74 -6.14 8.74
C HIS A 73 9.23 -7.29 7.85
N LEU A 74 9.64 -6.99 6.60
CA LEU A 74 10.10 -8.01 5.65
C LEU A 74 11.54 -8.46 5.96
N LYS A 75 11.66 -9.73 6.35
CA LYS A 75 12.88 -10.41 6.82
C LYS A 75 12.73 -11.93 6.62
N GLY A 76 13.81 -12.69 6.84
CA GLY A 76 13.81 -14.15 6.69
C GLY A 76 14.00 -14.58 5.24
N LEU A 77 13.90 -15.88 4.96
CA LEU A 77 14.08 -16.38 3.60
C LEU A 77 12.82 -16.17 2.77
N LEU A 78 13.01 -16.05 1.44
CA LEU A 78 11.90 -15.91 0.51
C LEU A 78 10.97 -17.13 0.51
N SER A 79 11.51 -18.33 0.73
CA SER A 79 10.73 -19.56 0.89
C SER A 79 9.74 -19.46 2.05
N ASP A 80 10.22 -18.97 3.20
CA ASP A 80 9.42 -18.89 4.43
C ASP A 80 8.28 -17.88 4.24
N PHE A 81 8.57 -16.75 3.58
CA PHE A 81 7.56 -15.75 3.21
C PHE A 81 6.49 -16.33 2.26
N ILE A 82 6.90 -17.12 1.27
CA ILE A 82 5.97 -17.76 0.32
C ILE A 82 5.07 -18.76 1.04
N GLU A 83 5.64 -19.55 1.96
CA GLU A 83 4.90 -20.52 2.76
C GLU A 83 3.91 -19.84 3.73
N GLU A 84 4.36 -18.84 4.49
CA GLU A 84 3.55 -18.08 5.45
C GLU A 84 2.32 -17.42 4.80
N HIS A 85 2.46 -16.96 3.55
CA HIS A 85 1.40 -16.31 2.80
C HIS A 85 0.64 -17.22 1.83
N GLU A 86 0.90 -18.54 1.85
CA GLU A 86 0.25 -19.54 0.99
C GLU A 86 0.33 -19.19 -0.52
N ILE A 87 1.48 -18.68 -0.96
CA ILE A 87 1.70 -18.20 -2.33
C ILE A 87 2.21 -19.36 -3.21
N ASP A 88 1.75 -19.41 -4.48
CA ASP A 88 2.36 -20.30 -5.48
C ASP A 88 3.80 -19.86 -5.76
N GLU A 89 4.77 -20.68 -5.31
CA GLU A 89 6.19 -20.39 -5.41
C GLU A 89 6.64 -20.16 -6.86
N THR A 90 6.16 -20.99 -7.79
CA THR A 90 6.58 -20.96 -9.19
C THR A 90 6.11 -19.68 -9.87
N LEU A 91 4.84 -19.32 -9.68
CA LEU A 91 4.24 -18.10 -10.20
C LEU A 91 4.91 -16.87 -9.57
N PHE A 92 5.11 -16.86 -8.26
CA PHE A 92 5.68 -15.72 -7.55
C PHE A 92 7.13 -15.46 -7.97
N LYS A 93 7.98 -16.50 -7.97
CA LYS A 93 9.35 -16.38 -8.48
C LYS A 93 9.35 -15.97 -9.95
N SER A 94 8.44 -16.47 -10.78
CA SER A 94 8.33 -16.07 -12.20
C SER A 94 7.98 -14.59 -12.36
N ILE A 95 7.07 -14.06 -11.54
CA ILE A 95 6.71 -12.64 -11.53
C ILE A 95 7.89 -11.78 -11.06
N LEU A 96 8.57 -12.18 -9.99
CA LEU A 96 9.77 -11.48 -9.51
C LEU A 96 10.87 -11.46 -10.58
N ARG A 97 11.09 -12.58 -11.28
CA ARG A 97 12.04 -12.63 -12.42
C ARG A 97 11.67 -11.65 -13.53
N LYS A 98 10.38 -11.49 -13.85
CA LYS A 98 9.90 -10.48 -14.82
C LYS A 98 10.09 -9.05 -14.34
N MET A 99 10.24 -8.83 -13.04
CA MET A 99 10.58 -7.54 -12.44
C MET A 99 12.11 -7.39 -12.22
N ASP A 100 12.96 -8.08 -12.97
CA ASP A 100 14.42 -8.02 -12.87
C ASP A 100 14.98 -8.39 -11.48
N PHE A 101 14.32 -9.33 -10.79
CA PHE A 101 14.83 -9.87 -9.54
C PHE A 101 15.91 -10.92 -9.80
N ASP A 102 17.13 -10.70 -9.32
CA ASP A 102 18.25 -11.63 -9.49
C ASP A 102 18.02 -12.93 -8.69
N HIS A 103 18.41 -14.07 -9.26
CA HIS A 103 18.31 -15.38 -8.60
C HIS A 103 19.09 -15.40 -7.29
N ILE A 104 20.22 -14.67 -7.21
CA ILE A 104 21.01 -14.63 -5.96
C ILE A 104 20.24 -14.01 -4.80
N GLN A 105 19.17 -13.25 -5.07
CA GLN A 105 18.34 -12.69 -4.01
C GLN A 105 17.49 -13.77 -3.35
N PHE A 106 17.02 -14.79 -4.07
CA PHE A 106 16.14 -15.82 -3.52
C PHE A 106 16.79 -16.65 -2.39
N GLU A 107 18.12 -16.67 -2.34
CA GLU A 107 18.92 -17.34 -1.31
C GLU A 107 19.30 -16.40 -0.14
N LYS A 108 18.99 -15.11 -0.24
CA LYS A 108 19.34 -14.10 0.78
C LYS A 108 18.16 -13.85 1.70
N ASP A 109 18.49 -13.43 2.92
CA ASP A 109 17.49 -12.90 3.83
C ASP A 109 16.90 -11.60 3.26
N ILE A 110 15.57 -11.52 3.21
CA ILE A 110 14.80 -10.40 2.68
C ILE A 110 15.18 -9.08 3.37
N SER A 111 15.65 -9.10 4.61
CA SER A 111 16.10 -7.90 5.33
C SER A 111 17.24 -7.17 4.63
N HIS A 112 18.06 -7.88 3.84
CA HIS A 112 19.17 -7.33 3.05
C HIS A 112 18.73 -6.78 1.68
N TYR A 113 17.47 -6.93 1.30
CA TYR A 113 16.94 -6.36 0.07
C TYR A 113 16.88 -4.84 0.15
N SER A 114 17.13 -4.18 -0.97
CA SER A 114 16.83 -2.75 -1.13
C SER A 114 15.33 -2.49 -0.94
N GLY A 115 14.95 -1.26 -0.56
CA GLY A 115 13.54 -0.90 -0.41
C GLY A 115 12.72 -1.14 -1.69
N GLY A 116 13.32 -0.93 -2.86
CA GLY A 116 12.67 -1.23 -4.15
C GLY A 116 12.46 -2.72 -4.39
N GLN A 117 13.38 -3.57 -3.94
CA GLN A 117 13.22 -5.03 -4.00
C GLN A 117 12.15 -5.52 -3.01
N LYS A 118 12.15 -5.01 -1.78
CA LYS A 118 11.12 -5.34 -0.78
C LYS A 118 9.72 -5.02 -1.28
N LYS A 119 9.54 -3.87 -1.93
CA LYS A 119 8.26 -3.46 -2.52
C LYS A 119 7.75 -4.37 -3.65
N LYS A 120 8.63 -5.14 -4.30
CA LYS A 120 8.21 -6.11 -5.34
C LYS A 120 7.60 -7.39 -4.75
N LEU A 121 7.76 -7.61 -3.44
CA LEU A 121 7.19 -8.75 -2.74
C LEU A 121 5.73 -8.51 -2.28
N LEU A 122 5.31 -7.24 -2.26
CA LEU A 122 4.00 -6.78 -1.75
C LEU A 122 2.99 -6.57 -2.86
#